data_AF-A0AAJ4VID0-F1
#
_entry.id   AF-A0AAJ4VID0-F1
#
_cell.length_a   1.000
_cell.length_b   1.000
_cell.length_c   1.000
_cell.angle_alpha   90.00
_cell.angle_beta   90.00
_cell.angle_gamma   90.00
#
_symmetry.space_group_name_H-M   'P 1'
#
loop_
_entity.id
_entity.type
_entity.pdbx_description
1 polymer ?
#
loop_
_entity_poly.entity_id
_entity_poly.type
_entity_poly.pdbx_seq_one_letter_code
_entity_poly.pdbx_strand_id
1 'polypeptide(L)'
;MNLVNFYRIQKVGEIMATWLAILLIVVALIGGLALGFFLARKYMMDYLKKNPPINEEMLRMMMMQMGQKPSQKKINQMMTMMNKNMDQKIK
;
A
#
# COMPACT_ATOMS: atom_id res chain seq x y z
N MET A 1 -53.42 14.80 -17.00
CA MET A 1 -52.43 14.20 -16.08
C MET A 1 -52.46 15.00 -14.78
N ASN A 2 -52.85 14.40 -13.64
CA ASN A 2 -53.11 15.15 -12.40
C ASN A 2 -51.82 15.56 -11.68
N LEU A 3 -51.81 16.74 -11.03
CA LEU A 3 -50.66 17.27 -10.28
C LEU A 3 -50.08 16.28 -9.26
N VAL A 4 -50.93 15.45 -8.64
CA VAL A 4 -50.53 14.42 -7.68
C VAL A 4 -49.64 13.35 -8.33
N ASN A 5 -49.95 12.95 -9.56
CA ASN A 5 -49.14 11.97 -10.30
C ASN A 5 -47.80 12.57 -10.75
N PHE A 6 -47.78 13.86 -11.09
CA PHE A 6 -46.55 14.57 -11.45
C PHE A 6 -45.59 14.67 -10.25
N TYR A 7 -46.09 15.08 -9.09
CA TYR A 7 -45.29 15.16 -7.86
C TYR A 7 -44.75 13.79 -7.44
N ARG A 8 -45.54 12.72 -7.60
CA ARG A 8 -45.10 11.35 -7.32
C ARG A 8 -43.98 10.90 -8.26
N ILE A 9 -44.06 11.21 -9.55
CA ILE A 9 -43.00 10.88 -10.53
C ILE A 9 -41.72 11.68 -10.24
N GLN A 10 -41.83 12.97 -9.90
CA GLN A 10 -40.70 13.80 -9.50
C GLN A 10 -40.01 13.23 -8.25
N LYS A 11 -40.78 12.85 -7.23
CA LYS A 11 -40.25 12.29 -5.98
C LYS A 11 -39.56 10.93 -6.19
N VAL A 12 -40.10 10.09 -7.08
CA VAL A 12 -39.47 8.80 -7.44
C VAL A 12 -38.17 9.03 -8.22
N GLY A 13 -38.13 10.00 -9.13
CA GLY A 13 -36.90 10.38 -9.85
C GLY A 13 -35.76 10.80 -8.92
N GLU A 14 -36.06 11.64 -7.93
CA GLU A 14 -35.12 12.06 -6.88
C GLU A 14 -34.59 10.88 -6.05
N ILE A 15 -35.46 9.94 -5.68
CA ILE A 15 -35.07 8.73 -4.94
C ILE A 15 -34.14 7.87 -5.81
N MET A 16 -34.45 7.67 -7.08
CA MET A 16 -33.59 6.90 -8.00
C MET A 16 -32.21 7.56 -8.19
N ALA A 17 -32.16 8.89 -8.26
CA ALA A 17 -30.91 9.64 -8.37
C ALA A 17 -30.04 9.52 -7.10
N THR A 18 -30.65 9.59 -5.90
CA THR A 18 -29.92 9.44 -4.64
C THR A 18 -29.34 8.03 -4.46
N TRP A 19 -30.08 6.98 -4.83
CA TRP A 19 -29.56 5.60 -4.82
C TRP A 19 -28.40 5.39 -5.79
N LEU A 20 -28.48 5.94 -7.01
CA LEU A 20 -27.39 5.90 -7.98
C LEU A 20 -26.15 6.63 -7.47
N ALA A 21 -26.32 7.81 -6.86
CA ALA A 21 -25.21 8.56 -6.28
C ALA A 21 -24.51 7.77 -5.16
N ILE A 22 -25.27 7.15 -4.25
CA ILE A 22 -24.73 6.34 -3.17
C ILE A 22 -23.92 5.16 -3.73
N LEU A 23 -24.45 4.44 -4.73
CA LEU A 23 -23.75 3.31 -5.35
C LEU A 23 -22.44 3.75 -6.00
N LEU A 24 -22.43 4.88 -6.72
CA LEU A 24 -21.21 5.40 -7.34
C LEU A 24 -20.16 5.81 -6.29
N ILE A 25 -20.57 6.42 -5.18
CA ILE A 25 -19.67 6.77 -4.08
C ILE A 25 -19.06 5.51 -3.46
N VAL A 26 -19.85 4.46 -3.22
CA VAL A 26 -19.35 3.21 -2.65
C VAL A 26 -18.35 2.53 -3.59
N VAL A 27 -18.66 2.47 -4.90
CA VAL A 27 -17.74 1.92 -5.90
C VAL A 27 -16.46 2.75 -6.00
N ALA A 28 -16.58 4.08 -5.98
CA ALA A 28 -15.43 4.98 -6.00
C ALA A 28 -14.56 4.84 -4.73
N LEU A 29 -15.16 4.61 -3.56
CA LEU A 29 -14.43 4.36 -2.32
C LEU A 29 -13.68 3.02 -2.38
N ILE A 30 -14.34 1.95 -2.81
CA ILE A 30 -13.71 0.63 -2.94
C ILE A 30 -12.61 0.67 -4.00
N GLY A 31 -12.89 1.26 -5.16
CA GLY A 31 -11.93 1.43 -6.24
C GLY A 31 -10.75 2.31 -5.84
N GLY A 32 -11.01 3.43 -5.15
CA GLY A 32 -9.99 4.35 -4.64
C GLY A 32 -9.10 3.72 -3.58
N LEU A 33 -9.65 2.93 -2.67
CA LEU A 33 -8.87 2.19 -1.68
C LEU A 33 -8.02 1.10 -2.32
N ALA A 34 -8.58 0.31 -3.24
CA ALA A 34 -7.85 -0.74 -3.93
C ALA A 34 -6.70 -0.17 -4.78
N LEU A 35 -6.98 0.87 -5.57
CA LEU A 35 -5.97 1.56 -6.37
C LEU A 35 -4.94 2.27 -5.50
N GLY A 36 -5.38 2.98 -4.47
CA GLY A 36 -4.50 3.69 -3.53
C GLY A 36 -3.56 2.74 -2.80
N PHE A 37 -4.05 1.59 -2.31
CA PHE A 37 -3.23 0.58 -1.67
C PHE A 37 -2.18 -0.01 -2.62
N PHE A 38 -2.58 -0.34 -3.85
CA PHE A 38 -1.66 -0.91 -4.83
C PHE A 38 -0.55 0.06 -5.23
N LEU A 39 -0.91 1.33 -5.43
CA LEU A 39 0.03 2.40 -5.79
C LEU A 39 0.99 2.70 -4.62
N ALA A 40 0.46 2.83 -3.40
CA ALA A 40 1.26 3.03 -2.19
C ALA A 40 2.24 1.87 -1.96
N ARG A 41 1.78 0.63 -2.14
CA ARG A 41 2.63 -0.57 -2.04
C ARG A 41 3.78 -0.50 -3.04
N LYS A 42 3.49 -0.20 -4.31
CA LYS A 42 4.53 -0.08 -5.35
C LYS A 42 5.53 1.03 -5.01
N TYR A 43 5.03 2.21 -4.65
CA TYR A 43 5.87 3.34 -4.28
C TYR A 43 6.79 3.02 -3.10
N MET A 44 6.26 2.38 -2.05
CA MET A 44 7.04 1.99 -0.87
C MET A 44 8.13 0.98 -1.22
N MET A 45 7.85 0.00 -2.09
CA MET A 45 8.85 -0.95 -2.54
C MET A 45 9.96 -0.27 -3.37
N ASP A 46 9.60 0.66 -4.25
CA ASP A 46 10.57 1.43 -5.03
C ASP A 46 11.43 2.34 -4.14
N TYR A 47 10.86 2.88 -3.06
CA TYR A 47 11.59 3.66 -2.06
C TYR A 47 12.61 2.81 -1.31
N LEU A 48 12.21 1.61 -0.82
CA LEU A 48 13.10 0.70 -0.09
C LEU A 48 14.23 0.15 -0.97
N LYS A 49 14.00 -0.01 -2.28
CA LYS A 49 15.06 -0.37 -3.24
C LYS A 49 16.09 0.74 -3.43
N LYS A 50 15.65 2.00 -3.46
CA LYS A 50 16.53 3.16 -3.61
C LYS A 50 17.33 3.45 -2.33
N ASN A 51 16.72 3.26 -1.17
CA ASN A 51 17.35 3.42 0.15
C ASN A 51 17.19 2.12 0.96
N PRO A 52 18.11 1.16 0.81
CA PRO A 52 17.98 -0.13 1.47
C PRO A 52 17.92 0.05 3.00
N PRO A 53 16.97 -0.61 3.69
CA PRO A 53 16.75 -0.39 5.12
C PRO A 53 17.89 -0.94 5.99
N ILE A 54 18.80 -1.74 5.44
CA ILE A 54 19.93 -2.34 6.16
C ILE A 54 21.24 -1.79 5.61
N ASN A 55 22.06 -1.20 6.49
CA ASN A 55 23.43 -0.78 6.21
C ASN A 55 24.43 -1.57 7.06
N GLU A 56 25.73 -1.46 6.76
CA GLU A 56 26.80 -2.22 7.44
C GLU A 56 26.86 -1.95 8.95
N GLU A 57 26.60 -0.72 9.36
CA GLU A 57 26.63 -0.30 10.77
C GLU A 57 25.47 -0.91 11.55
N MET A 58 24.29 -1.00 10.94
CA MET A 58 23.14 -1.67 11.53
C MET A 58 23.38 -3.17 11.68
N LEU A 59 24.03 -3.82 10.71
CA LEU A 59 24.47 -5.21 10.87
C LEU A 59 25.52 -5.36 11.96
N ARG A 60 26.46 -4.41 12.07
CA ARG A 60 27.47 -4.40 13.13
C ARG A 60 26.79 -4.32 14.50
N MET A 61 25.85 -3.40 14.68
CA MET A 61 25.07 -3.26 15.91
C MET A 61 24.29 -4.54 16.21
N MET A 62 23.63 -5.14 15.21
CA MET A 62 22.89 -6.39 15.38
C MET A 62 23.82 -7.55 15.79
N MET A 63 25.01 -7.65 15.19
CA MET A 63 26.03 -8.64 15.59
C MET A 63 26.51 -8.43 17.02
N MET A 64 26.78 -7.18 17.40
CA MET A 64 27.21 -6.83 18.76
C MET A 64 26.12 -7.14 19.79
N GLN A 65 24.85 -6.87 19.49
CA GLN A 65 23.71 -7.21 20.36
C GLN A 65 23.58 -8.71 20.59
N MET A 66 23.95 -9.54 19.59
CA MET A 66 23.96 -11.00 19.71
C MET A 66 25.24 -11.55 20.35
N GLY A 67 26.15 -10.70 20.85
CA GLY A 67 27.45 -11.13 21.39
C GLY A 67 28.43 -11.68 20.34
N GLN A 68 28.14 -11.50 19.04
CA GLN A 68 29.03 -11.91 17.97
C GLN A 68 30.04 -10.80 17.68
N LYS A 69 31.32 -11.18 17.55
CA LYS A 69 32.36 -10.24 17.15
C LYS A 69 32.11 -9.78 15.70
N PRO A 70 31.90 -8.48 15.45
CA PRO A 70 31.74 -7.97 14.09
C PRO A 70 33.07 -8.03 13.33
N SER A 71 33.18 -8.93 12.36
CA SER A 71 34.27 -8.96 11.40
C SER A 71 33.80 -8.37 10.07
N GLN A 72 34.58 -7.47 9.46
CA GLN A 72 34.17 -6.77 8.25
C GLN A 72 33.89 -7.71 7.07
N LYS A 73 34.65 -8.81 6.96
CA LYS A 73 34.38 -9.85 5.94
C LYS A 73 33.02 -10.52 6.16
N LYS A 74 32.66 -10.81 7.41
CA LYS A 74 31.39 -11.43 7.78
C LYS A 74 30.21 -10.47 7.55
N ILE A 75 30.39 -9.18 7.87
CA ILE A 75 29.41 -8.12 7.58
C ILE A 75 29.15 -8.02 6.08
N ASN A 76 30.19 -7.96 5.24
CA ASN A 76 30.01 -7.88 3.78
C ASN A 76 29.31 -9.12 3.20
N GLN A 77 29.64 -10.31 3.72
CA GLN A 77 28.95 -11.55 3.34
C GLN A 77 27.46 -11.51 3.72
N MET A 78 27.15 -11.04 4.93
CA MET A 78 25.78 -10.92 5.41
C MET A 78 24.98 -9.86 4.64
N MET A 79 25.55 -8.68 4.38
CA MET A 79 24.95 -7.64 3.52
C MET A 79 24.54 -8.23 2.16
N THR A 80 25.44 -8.97 1.54
CA THR A 80 25.20 -9.57 0.21
C THR A 80 24.06 -10.59 0.26
N MET A 81 24.00 -11.42 1.29
CA MET A 81 22.90 -12.39 1.48
C MET A 81 21.57 -11.69 1.74
N MET A 82 21.56 -10.66 2.58
CA MET A 82 20.35 -9.88 2.89
C MET A 82 19.81 -9.13 1.68
N ASN A 83 20.67 -8.50 0.89
CA ASN A 83 20.26 -7.83 -0.36
C ASN A 83 19.61 -8.84 -1.33
N LYS A 84 20.25 -10.01 -1.53
CA LYS A 84 19.69 -11.08 -2.38
C LYS A 84 18.34 -11.59 -1.87
N ASN A 85 18.18 -11.77 -0.57
CA ASN A 85 16.91 -12.23 0.04
C ASN A 85 15.81 -11.16 -0.02
N MET A 86 16.17 -9.88 0.09
CA MET A 86 15.24 -8.76 -0.04
C MET A 86 14.74 -8.64 -1.48
N ASP A 87 15.63 -8.73 -2.47
CA ASP A 87 15.26 -8.71 -3.89
C ASP A 87 14.36 -9.88 -4.29
N GLN A 88 14.59 -11.06 -3.71
CA GLN A 88 13.73 -12.23 -3.92
C GLN A 88 12.34 -12.09 -3.29
N LYS A 89 12.22 -11.45 -2.12
CA LYS A 89 10.92 -11.21 -1.46
C LYS A 89 10.08 -10.11 -2.13
N ILE A 90 10.72 -9.23 -2.90
CA ILE A 90 10.04 -8.11 -3.58
C ILE A 90 9.61 -8.48 -5.03
N LYS A 91 10.14 -9.56 -5.61
CA LYS A 91 9.65 -10.15 -6.86
C LYS A 91 8.35 -10.91 -6.62
#